data_AF-A0A8C2IUD6-F1
#
_entry.id   AF-A0A8C2IUD6-F1
#
_cell.length_a   1.000
_cell.length_b   1.000
_cell.length_c   1.000
_cell.angle_alpha   90.00
_cell.angle_beta   90.00
_cell.angle_gamma   90.00
#
_symmetry.space_group_name_H-M   'P 1'
#
loop_
_entity.id
_entity.type
_entity.pdbx_description
1 polymer ?
#
loop_
_entity_poly.entity_id
_entity_poly.type
_entity_poly.pdbx_seq_one_letter_code
_entity_poly.pdbx_strand_id
1 'polypeptide(L)'
;MDLSSFDFRTGKMLMSKLNKNRQRLRFDHGQSKGKPDLNTSLPVRQTASIFNSKKIKKEPLSISPLFWEKKLSGLNTYDIAEELVKTMDLPKGVQGVGPGYTDKTLLSALASALHTSSAPITGQLSAAVEKNPGVWLNTTQPLCKAFMVTDEDIRYEHTLHSACSEGYYRLRKLN
;
A
#
# COMPACT_ATOMS: atom_id res chain seq x y z
N MET A 1 -15.15 -28.78 -7.70
CA MET A 1 -15.74 -29.43 -6.50
C MET A 1 -14.73 -30.43 -5.98
N ASP A 2 -14.31 -30.31 -4.71
CA ASP A 2 -13.39 -31.27 -4.08
C ASP A 2 -14.19 -32.43 -3.47
N LEU A 3 -14.03 -33.63 -4.03
CA LEU A 3 -14.74 -34.85 -3.61
C LEU A 3 -13.86 -35.74 -2.72
N SER A 4 -12.71 -35.24 -2.24
CA SER A 4 -11.76 -36.01 -1.43
C SER A 4 -12.33 -36.58 -0.12
N SER A 5 -13.43 -36.03 0.38
CA SER A 5 -14.10 -36.47 1.62
C SER A 5 -15.43 -37.19 1.38
N PHE A 6 -15.78 -37.49 0.14
CA PHE A 6 -17.00 -38.20 -0.23
C PHE A 6 -16.73 -39.71 -0.41
N ASP A 7 -17.47 -40.55 0.29
CA ASP A 7 -17.40 -42.00 0.13
C ASP A 7 -18.47 -42.49 -0.86
N PHE A 8 -18.02 -42.98 -2.01
CA PHE A 8 -18.88 -43.46 -3.09
C PHE A 8 -19.59 -44.77 -2.78
N ARG A 9 -19.08 -45.57 -1.84
CA ARG A 9 -19.71 -46.84 -1.49
C ARG A 9 -20.94 -46.65 -0.62
N THR A 10 -20.93 -45.62 0.23
CA THR A 10 -22.03 -45.31 1.15
C THR A 10 -22.83 -44.08 0.74
N GLY A 11 -22.35 -43.30 -0.23
CA GLY A 11 -22.98 -42.06 -0.70
C GLY A 11 -22.96 -40.93 0.33
N LYS A 12 -22.05 -40.98 1.31
CA LYS A 12 -22.00 -40.05 2.44
C LYS A 12 -20.66 -39.32 2.52
N MET A 13 -20.70 -38.08 3.00
CA MET A 13 -19.47 -37.34 3.34
C MET A 13 -18.92 -37.81 4.68
N LEU A 14 -17.62 -38.09 4.72
CA LEU A 14 -16.88 -38.46 5.94
C LEU A 14 -16.67 -37.22 6.83
N MET A 15 -17.58 -37.01 7.78
CA MET A 15 -17.55 -35.90 8.73
C MET A 15 -16.34 -35.91 9.68
N SER A 16 -15.63 -37.04 9.79
CA SER A 16 -14.48 -37.21 10.70
C SER A 16 -13.25 -36.37 10.32
N LYS A 17 -13.17 -35.85 9.10
CA LYS A 17 -12.11 -34.91 8.67
C LYS A 17 -12.54 -33.44 8.72
N LEU A 18 -13.78 -33.12 9.14
CA LEU A 18 -14.31 -31.75 9.20
C LEU A 18 -14.17 -31.07 10.57
N ASN A 19 -13.54 -31.70 11.56
CA ASN A 19 -13.32 -31.10 12.87
C ASN A 19 -11.90 -30.55 13.02
N LYS A 20 -11.71 -29.30 12.57
CA LYS A 20 -10.65 -28.39 13.06
C LYS A 20 -10.93 -26.94 12.66
N ASN A 21 -12.14 -26.43 12.93
CA ASN A 21 -12.31 -24.98 13.13
C ASN A 21 -13.71 -24.62 13.67
N ARG A 22 -13.86 -24.63 15.01
CA ARG A 22 -14.81 -23.72 15.66
C ARG A 22 -14.51 -23.53 17.15
N GLN A 23 -14.00 -22.34 17.44
CA GLN A 23 -14.34 -21.51 18.61
C GLN A 23 -14.06 -22.05 20.02
N ARG A 24 -13.02 -21.50 20.65
CA ARG A 24 -13.16 -20.99 22.02
C ARG A 24 -12.90 -19.48 22.00
N LEU A 25 -14.01 -18.73 22.02
CA LEU A 25 -14.06 -17.34 22.47
C LEU A 25 -13.51 -17.27 23.90
N ARG A 26 -12.41 -16.52 24.08
CA ARG A 26 -12.14 -15.81 25.33
C ARG A 26 -11.58 -14.44 24.96
N PHE A 27 -12.44 -13.44 25.14
CA PHE A 27 -12.11 -12.03 25.13
C PHE A 27 -11.78 -11.65 26.58
N ASP A 28 -10.53 -11.24 26.85
CA ASP A 28 -10.25 -10.19 27.84
C ASP A 28 -8.89 -9.51 27.56
N HIS A 29 -8.83 -8.26 28.00
CA HIS A 29 -7.93 -7.14 27.73
C HIS A 29 -6.41 -7.36 27.92
N GLY A 30 -5.61 -6.62 27.14
CA GLY A 30 -4.26 -6.22 27.58
C GLY A 30 -3.24 -5.94 26.48
N GLN A 31 -3.17 -4.67 26.07
CA GLN A 31 -1.98 -3.94 25.58
C GLN A 31 -0.96 -4.57 24.59
N SER A 32 -0.75 -3.77 23.53
CA SER A 32 0.54 -3.46 22.90
C SER A 32 0.84 -4.08 21.54
N LYS A 33 1.16 -3.16 20.62
CA LYS A 33 1.97 -3.29 19.40
C LYS A 33 1.30 -4.04 18.24
N GLY A 34 0.46 -3.28 17.53
CA GLY A 34 0.07 -3.58 16.16
C GLY A 34 1.31 -3.75 15.28
N LYS A 35 1.53 -4.97 14.82
CA LYS A 35 2.41 -5.28 13.70
C LYS A 35 1.65 -4.92 12.43
N PRO A 36 2.20 -4.11 11.52
CA PRO A 36 1.69 -4.06 10.16
C PRO A 36 2.16 -5.34 9.45
N ASP A 37 1.32 -6.37 9.42
CA ASP A 37 1.55 -7.52 8.55
C ASP A 37 1.31 -7.08 7.10
N LEU A 38 2.33 -6.46 6.51
CA LEU A 38 2.44 -6.18 5.09
C LEU A 38 2.67 -7.50 4.33
N ASN A 39 1.66 -8.37 4.30
CA ASN A 39 1.63 -9.53 3.41
C ASN A 39 1.13 -9.10 2.03
N THR A 40 1.96 -8.36 1.30
CA THR A 40 1.84 -8.22 -0.17
C THR A 40 2.73 -9.22 -0.91
N SER A 41 3.37 -10.15 -0.22
CA SER A 41 4.02 -11.28 -0.86
C SER A 41 2.93 -12.26 -1.34
N LEU A 42 2.60 -12.17 -2.63
CA LEU A 42 2.03 -13.29 -3.36
C LEU A 42 2.81 -14.55 -2.95
N PRO A 43 2.16 -15.69 -2.65
CA PRO A 43 2.88 -16.89 -2.24
C PRO A 43 3.84 -17.27 -3.36
N VAL A 44 5.13 -16.97 -3.15
CA VAL A 44 6.20 -17.29 -4.08
C VAL A 44 6.17 -18.80 -4.24
N ARG A 45 5.75 -19.26 -5.42
CA ARG A 45 5.75 -20.68 -5.77
C ARG A 45 7.15 -21.21 -5.52
N GLN A 46 7.28 -22.06 -4.51
CA GLN A 46 8.52 -22.78 -4.22
C GLN A 46 8.89 -23.58 -5.48
N THR A 47 9.84 -23.08 -6.27
CA THR A 47 10.50 -23.90 -7.26
C THR A 47 11.49 -24.76 -6.48
N ALA A 48 11.19 -26.05 -6.36
CA ALA A 48 12.09 -27.02 -5.74
C ALA A 48 13.40 -27.02 -6.54
N SER A 49 14.49 -26.52 -5.94
CA SER A 49 15.81 -26.53 -6.54
C SER A 49 16.40 -27.94 -6.47
N ILE A 50 16.50 -28.59 -7.63
CA ILE A 50 17.06 -29.94 -7.86
C ILE A 50 18.59 -29.85 -8.05
N PHE A 51 19.31 -29.11 -7.19
CA PHE A 51 20.78 -29.19 -7.21
C PHE A 51 21.36 -29.52 -5.84
N ASN A 52 21.91 -30.74 -5.83
CA ASN A 52 22.57 -31.43 -4.75
C ASN A 52 23.75 -30.65 -4.13
N SER A 53 23.75 -30.67 -2.79
CA SER A 53 24.89 -30.90 -1.90
C SER A 53 26.23 -30.23 -2.23
N LYS A 54 26.50 -29.04 -1.67
CA LYS A 54 27.80 -28.73 -1.05
C LYS A 54 27.58 -27.87 0.19
N LYS A 55 28.20 -28.26 1.31
CA LYS A 55 28.28 -27.50 2.56
C LYS A 55 29.03 -26.18 2.27
N ILE A 56 28.30 -25.14 1.91
CA ILE A 56 28.83 -23.79 1.79
C ILE A 56 28.35 -23.04 3.02
N LYS A 57 29.34 -22.61 3.81
CA LYS A 57 29.24 -21.64 4.90
C LYS A 57 28.19 -20.60 4.50
N LYS A 58 27.12 -20.44 5.28
CA LYS A 58 26.05 -19.48 5.00
C LYS A 58 26.65 -18.08 4.96
N GLU A 59 27.07 -17.62 3.78
CA GLU A 59 27.14 -16.20 3.51
C GLU A 59 25.71 -15.64 3.61
N PRO A 60 25.55 -14.38 4.05
CA PRO A 60 24.23 -13.80 4.18
C PRO A 60 23.56 -13.82 2.82
N LEU A 61 22.36 -14.41 2.78
CA LEU A 61 21.46 -14.39 1.63
C LEU A 61 21.51 -13.01 0.97
N SER A 62 21.78 -13.00 -0.33
CA SER A 62 22.05 -11.78 -1.09
C SER A 62 21.09 -10.67 -0.70
N ILE A 63 21.64 -9.53 -0.29
CA ILE A 63 20.97 -8.27 0.03
C ILE A 63 20.27 -7.67 -1.21
N SER A 64 20.12 -8.46 -2.27
CA SER A 64 19.83 -8.03 -3.62
C SER A 64 18.45 -7.41 -3.74
N PRO A 65 17.31 -7.98 -3.26
CA PRO A 65 15.97 -7.45 -3.57
C PRO A 65 15.72 -6.06 -2.99
N LEU A 66 16.18 -5.82 -1.75
CA LEU A 66 15.96 -4.56 -1.03
C LEU A 66 16.76 -3.40 -1.62
N PHE A 67 17.85 -3.68 -2.32
CA PHE A 67 18.65 -2.66 -2.98
C PHE A 67 18.12 -2.25 -4.35
N TRP A 68 17.20 -3.02 -4.97
CA TRP A 68 16.65 -2.66 -6.28
C TRP A 68 15.86 -1.36 -6.21
N GLU A 69 15.12 -1.12 -5.14
CA GLU A 69 14.37 0.13 -4.97
C GLU A 69 15.31 1.34 -5.00
N LYS A 70 16.43 1.28 -4.27
CA LYS A 70 17.43 2.34 -4.30
C LYS A 70 18.23 2.38 -5.61
N LYS A 71 18.48 1.23 -6.24
CA LYS A 71 19.19 1.14 -7.53
C LYS A 71 18.36 1.67 -8.70
N LEU A 72 17.04 1.50 -8.64
CA LEU A 72 16.08 2.03 -9.62
C LEU A 72 15.59 3.44 -9.25
N SER A 73 15.92 3.94 -8.05
CA SER A 73 15.62 5.31 -7.66
C SER A 73 16.36 6.31 -8.55
N GLY A 74 15.65 7.32 -9.05
CA GLY A 74 16.20 8.32 -9.97
C GLY A 74 16.03 8.00 -11.47
N LEU A 75 15.44 6.85 -11.81
CA LEU A 75 15.01 6.60 -13.19
C LEU A 75 13.79 7.45 -13.53
N ASN A 76 13.92 8.17 -14.63
CA ASN A 76 12.89 9.04 -15.19
C ASN A 76 12.39 8.44 -16.51
N THR A 77 11.09 8.56 -16.76
CA THR A 77 10.47 8.16 -18.02
C THR A 77 10.57 9.32 -19.01
N TYR A 78 11.04 9.04 -20.22
CA TYR A 78 11.15 10.01 -21.31
C TYR A 78 10.20 9.62 -22.43
N ASP A 79 9.60 10.61 -23.08
CA ASP A 79 8.77 10.41 -24.27
C ASP A 79 9.65 10.17 -25.52
N ILE A 80 9.02 9.82 -26.63
CA ILE A 80 9.65 9.61 -27.95
C ILE A 80 10.40 10.88 -28.41
N ALA A 81 9.97 12.05 -27.95
CA ALA A 81 10.64 13.34 -28.17
C ALA A 81 11.78 13.64 -27.18
N GLU A 82 12.20 12.67 -26.37
CA GLU A 82 13.20 12.81 -25.30
C GLU A 82 12.81 13.83 -24.20
N GLU A 83 11.54 14.21 -24.13
CA GLU A 83 11.03 15.07 -23.06
C GLU A 83 10.71 14.24 -21.80
N LEU A 84 11.05 14.80 -20.63
CA LEU A 84 10.76 14.17 -19.35
C LEU A 84 9.24 14.06 -19.14
N VAL A 85 8.73 12.84 -19.04
CA VAL A 85 7.32 12.60 -18.72
C VAL A 85 7.07 13.02 -17.28
N LYS A 86 6.31 14.11 -17.13
CA LYS A 86 5.98 14.70 -15.84
C LYS A 86 5.25 13.70 -14.96
N THR A 87 5.91 13.25 -13.90
CA THR A 87 5.38 12.20 -13.03
C THR A 87 4.53 12.77 -11.90
N MET A 88 3.46 13.50 -12.24
CA MET A 88 2.49 14.14 -11.34
C MET A 88 3.11 15.16 -10.34
N ASP A 89 2.43 16.28 -10.13
CA ASP A 89 2.72 17.19 -9.01
C ASP A 89 1.67 17.02 -7.92
N LEU A 90 2.10 16.99 -6.65
CA LEU A 90 1.17 17.07 -5.52
C LEU A 90 0.66 18.52 -5.31
N PRO A 91 -0.55 18.69 -4.77
CA PRO A 91 -1.04 20.00 -4.35
C PRO A 91 -0.08 20.66 -3.36
N LYS A 92 0.10 21.99 -3.46
CA LYS A 92 1.05 22.75 -2.62
C LYS A 92 0.84 22.57 -1.10
N GLY A 93 -0.39 22.25 -0.68
CA GLY A 93 -0.71 21.98 0.73
C GLY A 93 -0.28 20.59 1.22
N VAL A 94 -0.02 19.64 0.31
CA VAL A 94 0.31 18.25 0.63
C VAL A 94 1.80 18.04 0.44
N GLN A 95 2.56 18.16 1.53
CA GLN A 95 4.02 18.09 1.50
C GLN A 95 4.56 17.03 2.45
N GLY A 96 5.50 16.21 1.96
CA GLY A 96 6.18 15.20 2.76
C GLY A 96 7.15 15.84 3.75
N VAL A 97 7.33 15.24 4.91
CA VAL A 97 8.33 15.68 5.89
C VAL A 97 9.33 14.56 6.13
N GLY A 98 10.61 14.92 6.20
CA GLY A 98 11.70 13.95 6.42
C GLY A 98 12.58 13.70 5.19
N PRO A 99 13.81 13.22 5.42
CA PRO A 99 14.81 13.03 4.38
C PRO A 99 14.41 11.91 3.42
N GLY A 100 14.50 12.18 2.11
CA GLY A 100 14.22 11.20 1.06
C GLY A 100 12.74 10.92 0.81
N TYR A 101 11.82 11.66 1.44
CA TYR A 101 10.39 11.57 1.14
C TYR A 101 10.10 12.26 -0.19
N THR A 102 9.69 11.48 -1.19
CA THR A 102 9.26 11.95 -2.51
C THR A 102 7.73 12.02 -2.59
N ASP A 103 7.21 12.76 -3.56
CA ASP A 103 5.76 12.87 -3.81
C ASP A 103 5.12 11.49 -4.04
N LYS A 104 5.83 10.58 -4.72
CA LYS A 104 5.39 9.20 -4.95
C LYS A 104 5.25 8.41 -3.65
N THR A 105 6.24 8.51 -2.76
CA THR A 105 6.21 7.83 -1.45
C THR A 105 5.14 8.41 -0.56
N LEU A 106 4.91 9.72 -0.61
CA LEU A 106 3.84 10.38 0.12
C LEU A 106 2.47 9.93 -0.38
N LEU A 107 2.24 9.94 -1.69
CA LEU A 107 0.99 9.48 -2.27
C LEU A 107 0.71 8.02 -1.90
N SER A 108 1.74 7.16 -1.93
CA SER A 108 1.62 5.77 -1.52
C SER A 108 1.26 5.61 -0.03
N ALA A 109 1.86 6.45 0.84
CA ALA A 109 1.53 6.47 2.26
C ALA A 109 0.11 6.97 2.52
N LEU A 110 -0.32 8.02 1.82
CA LEU A 110 -1.70 8.55 1.89
C LEU A 110 -2.71 7.49 1.44
N ALA A 111 -2.48 6.86 0.30
CA ALA A 111 -3.34 5.79 -0.22
C ALA A 111 -3.41 4.61 0.76
N SER A 112 -2.28 4.21 1.35
CA SER A 112 -2.23 3.13 2.35
C SER A 112 -3.00 3.49 3.61
N ALA A 113 -2.89 4.72 4.09
CA ALA A 113 -3.63 5.22 5.25
C ALA A 113 -5.14 5.24 4.99
N LEU A 114 -5.58 5.75 3.83
CA LEU A 114 -6.99 5.73 3.41
C LEU A 114 -7.53 4.31 3.20
N HIS A 115 -6.70 3.40 2.72
CA HIS A 115 -7.11 2.02 2.47
C HIS A 115 -7.30 1.24 3.78
N THR A 116 -6.43 1.49 4.77
CA THR A 116 -6.40 0.72 6.02
C THR A 116 -7.30 1.32 7.10
N SER A 117 -7.60 2.62 7.01
CA SER A 117 -8.33 3.36 8.04
C SER A 117 -9.35 4.31 7.41
N SER A 118 -10.54 4.38 8.00
CA SER A 118 -11.54 5.40 7.69
C SER A 118 -11.34 6.69 8.51
N ALA A 119 -10.29 6.76 9.33
CA ALA A 119 -9.97 7.95 10.10
C ALA A 119 -9.51 9.10 9.17
N PRO A 120 -9.77 10.36 9.55
CA PRO A 120 -9.34 11.50 8.76
C PRO A 120 -7.81 11.54 8.65
N ILE A 121 -7.30 11.92 7.48
CA ILE A 121 -5.88 12.20 7.28
C ILE A 121 -5.64 13.68 7.51
N THR A 122 -4.91 13.98 8.58
CA THR A 122 -4.53 15.34 8.99
C THR A 122 -3.03 15.58 8.88
N GLY A 123 -2.23 14.52 8.69
CA GLY A 123 -0.77 14.59 8.73
C GLY A 123 -0.21 14.74 10.15
N GLN A 124 1.04 15.18 10.26
CA GLN A 124 1.70 15.41 11.54
C GLN A 124 1.39 16.82 12.08
N LEU A 125 0.57 16.90 13.13
CA LEU A 125 0.12 18.16 13.75
C LEU A 125 1.15 18.83 14.67
N SER A 126 2.22 18.12 15.05
CA SER A 126 3.18 18.62 16.03
C SER A 126 4.16 19.60 15.40
N ALA A 127 4.35 20.77 16.03
CA ALA A 127 5.38 21.76 15.67
C ALA A 127 6.81 21.19 15.74
N ALA A 128 7.01 20.08 16.46
CA ALA A 128 8.29 19.38 16.49
C ALA A 128 8.74 18.88 15.10
N VAL A 129 7.80 18.64 14.19
CA VAL A 129 8.09 18.22 12.81
C VAL A 129 8.78 19.31 12.01
N GLU A 130 8.48 20.57 12.26
CA GLU A 130 9.16 21.69 11.61
C GLU A 130 10.59 21.88 12.14
N LYS A 131 10.83 21.52 13.41
CA LYS A 131 12.17 21.59 14.02
C LYS A 131 13.02 20.36 13.72
N ASN A 132 12.40 19.20 13.52
CA ASN A 132 13.06 17.92 13.29
C ASN A 132 12.38 17.19 12.11
N PRO A 133 12.74 17.52 10.86
CA PRO A 133 12.17 16.87 9.68
C PRO A 133 12.58 15.40 9.63
N GLY A 134 11.69 14.51 10.07
CA GLY A 134 11.96 13.08 10.24
C GLY A 134 11.44 12.52 11.56
N VAL A 135 11.06 13.39 12.51
CA VAL A 135 10.36 12.96 13.72
C VAL A 135 8.96 12.48 13.37
N TRP A 136 8.66 11.21 13.66
CA TRP A 136 7.35 10.61 13.41
C TRP A 136 6.64 10.36 14.74
N LEU A 137 5.88 11.36 15.17
CA LEU A 137 5.22 11.34 16.49
C LEU A 137 3.87 10.62 16.44
N ASN A 138 3.08 10.88 15.40
CA ASN A 138 1.81 10.20 15.22
C ASN A 138 1.93 9.11 14.15
N THR A 139 2.10 7.86 14.58
CA THR A 139 2.24 6.69 13.70
C THR A 139 0.95 6.28 13.01
N THR A 140 -0.20 6.84 13.42
CA THR A 140 -1.49 6.62 12.73
C THR A 140 -1.69 7.56 11.55
N GLN A 141 -0.84 8.58 11.43
CA GLN A 141 -0.86 9.55 10.34
C GLN A 141 0.39 9.42 9.49
N PRO A 142 0.30 9.67 8.17
CA PRO A 142 1.46 9.68 7.30
C PRO A 142 2.46 10.76 7.72
N LEU A 143 3.72 10.57 7.34
CA LEU A 143 4.81 11.50 7.62
C LEU A 143 4.77 12.66 6.62
N CYS A 144 3.73 13.50 6.75
CA CYS A 144 3.54 14.72 5.97
C CYS A 144 3.24 15.91 6.87
N LYS A 145 3.41 17.13 6.32
CA LYS A 145 3.00 18.35 6.99
C LYS A 145 1.51 18.31 7.24
N ALA A 146 1.07 18.90 8.36
CA ALA A 146 -0.35 19.08 8.61
C ALA A 146 -1.00 19.88 7.49
N PHE A 147 -2.14 19.39 7.01
CA PHE A 147 -2.96 20.07 6.02
C PHE A 147 -4.44 19.89 6.36
N MET A 148 -5.28 20.76 5.81
CA MET A 148 -6.72 20.72 5.99
C MET A 148 -7.37 20.99 4.64
N VAL A 149 -8.36 20.17 4.30
CA VAL A 149 -9.19 20.37 3.10
C VAL A 149 -10.31 21.33 3.48
N THR A 150 -10.43 22.42 2.75
CA THR A 150 -11.45 23.44 2.96
C THR A 150 -12.66 23.23 2.04
N ASP A 151 -13.80 23.85 2.37
CA ASP A 151 -14.97 23.81 1.48
C ASP A 151 -14.69 24.43 0.09
N GLU A 152 -13.72 25.34 0.00
CA GLU A 152 -13.30 25.92 -1.27
C GLU A 152 -12.57 24.89 -2.13
N ASP A 153 -11.69 24.08 -1.54
CA ASP A 153 -11.00 22.99 -2.24
C ASP A 153 -12.03 21.97 -2.78
N ILE A 154 -13.06 21.66 -1.99
CA ILE A 154 -14.14 20.75 -2.40
C ILE A 154 -14.95 21.34 -3.57
N ARG A 155 -15.32 22.62 -3.49
CA ARG A 155 -16.05 23.31 -4.57
C ARG A 155 -15.23 23.38 -5.85
N TYR A 156 -13.94 23.66 -5.73
CA TYR A 156 -13.02 23.73 -6.86
C TYR A 156 -12.96 22.39 -7.60
N GLU A 157 -12.72 21.29 -6.88
CA GLU A 157 -12.69 19.94 -7.46
C GLU A 157 -14.03 19.54 -8.08
N HIS A 158 -15.15 19.84 -7.43
CA HIS A 158 -16.48 19.57 -7.99
C HIS A 158 -16.73 20.33 -9.31
N THR A 159 -16.27 21.59 -9.38
CA THR A 159 -16.41 22.43 -10.57
C THR A 159 -15.55 21.90 -11.72
N LEU A 160 -14.29 21.54 -11.45
CA LEU A 160 -13.39 20.94 -12.44
C LEU A 160 -13.95 19.62 -12.98
N HIS A 161 -14.43 18.75 -12.09
CA HIS A 161 -14.98 17.46 -12.49
C HIS A 161 -16.26 17.62 -13.32
N SER A 162 -17.11 18.59 -12.97
CA SER A 162 -18.31 18.93 -13.75
C SER A 162 -17.94 19.43 -15.15
N ALA A 163 -16.96 20.34 -15.26
CA ALA A 163 -16.50 20.86 -16.55
C ALA A 163 -15.88 19.76 -17.44
N CYS A 164 -15.11 18.85 -16.85
CA CYS A 164 -14.50 17.72 -17.55
C CYS A 164 -15.57 16.74 -18.08
N SER A 165 -16.57 16.44 -17.24
CA SER A 165 -17.72 15.61 -17.59
C SER A 165 -18.52 16.22 -18.74
N GLU A 166 -18.82 17.52 -18.67
CA GLU A 166 -19.56 18.24 -19.71
C GLU A 166 -18.80 18.29 -21.06
N GLY A 167 -17.47 18.43 -21.02
CA GLY A 167 -16.61 18.31 -22.19
C GLY A 167 -16.68 16.92 -22.84
N TYR A 168 -16.64 15.85 -22.04
CA TYR A 168 -16.78 14.48 -22.53
C TYR A 168 -18.16 14.23 -23.18
N TYR A 169 -19.24 14.73 -22.57
CA TYR A 169 -20.59 14.63 -23.15
C TYR A 169 -20.76 15.43 -24.44
N ARG A 170 -20.12 16.60 -24.56
CA ARG A 170 -20.09 17.37 -25.82
C ARG A 170 -19.33 16.65 -26.93
N LEU A 171 -18.16 16.10 -26.64
CA LEU A 171 -17.36 15.34 -27.61
C LEU A 171 -18.10 14.08 -28.09
N ARG A 172 -18.83 13.40 -27.20
CA ARG A 172 -19.64 12.22 -27.57
C ARG A 172 -20.90 12.56 -28.37
N LYS A 173 -21.40 13.80 -28.35
CA LYS A 173 -22.52 14.26 -29.20
C LYS A 173 -22.07 14.70 -30.61
N LEU A 174 -20.78 14.88 -30.82
CA LEU A 174 -20.20 15.34 -32.09
C LEU A 174 -19.65 14.19 -32.96
N ASN A 175 -19.68 12.95 -32.45
CA ASN A 175 -19.39 11.71 -33.16
C ASN A 175 -20.67 10.86 -33.26
#